data_AF-A0A9P0N0L9-F1
#
_entry.id   AF-A0A9P0N0L9-F1
#
_cell.length_a   1.000
_cell.length_b   1.000
_cell.length_c   1.000
_cell.angle_alpha   90.00
_cell.angle_beta   90.00
_cell.angle_gamma   90.00
#
_symmetry.space_group_name_H-M   'P 1'
#
loop_
_entity.id
_entity.type
_entity.pdbx_description
1 polymer ?
#
loop_
_entity_poly.entity_id
_entity_poly.type
_entity_poly.pdbx_seq_one_letter_code
_entity_poly.pdbx_strand_id
1 'polypeptide(L)'
;MPHKKHNCDLNLGSDSMLPKKTTLLGRMCRSLRKLGQLTKHHPETYEYFRSYSAVVAERQRQLLEEGGNLFTESYIVHGLVRLNVMFVLSSHWCSCLMYCPAIVVYYWTGEMPTHYNFYMRIPGTKDLMGHDLTTRYNKAIIIALSAFFGTGFTMFRSTEPDEILIHSVIIVYAAMFMVFTLVYLIKSYLTIYGSTMRYQGLMNQVEVCHLEDGHHFGEVALLMKDSKRIATVVAVEITQLYRLDAVDFNRFVLSHPTLYDRIEELASRRMHQTVLLDDEFRREREQHNLAEQLFNLPNENTENLNKVL
;
A
#
# COMPACT_ATOMS: atom_id res chain seq x y z
N MET A 1 41.23 -49.11 3.63
CA MET A 1 41.78 -47.81 4.07
C MET A 1 40.96 -47.34 5.26
N PRO A 2 41.56 -47.04 6.42
CA PRO A 2 40.82 -46.72 7.63
C PRO A 2 40.24 -45.31 7.55
N HIS A 3 38.95 -45.16 7.86
CA HIS A 3 38.27 -43.87 8.00
C HIS A 3 39.00 -43.03 9.05
N LYS A 4 39.58 -41.89 8.63
CA LYS A 4 39.98 -40.85 9.57
C LYS A 4 38.70 -40.22 10.14
N LYS A 5 38.43 -40.47 11.43
CA LYS A 5 37.44 -39.72 12.21
C LYS A 5 37.90 -38.26 12.25
N HIS A 6 37.09 -37.39 11.69
CA HIS A 6 37.23 -35.95 11.85
C HIS A 6 36.72 -35.56 13.24
N ASN A 7 37.62 -35.07 14.09
CA ASN A 7 37.30 -34.61 15.44
C ASN A 7 36.97 -33.11 15.35
N CYS A 8 35.69 -32.78 15.19
CA CYS A 8 35.20 -31.42 15.40
C CYS A 8 34.73 -31.31 16.85
N ASP A 9 35.64 -30.95 17.76
CA ASP A 9 35.27 -30.42 19.08
C ASP A 9 34.88 -28.94 18.90
N LEU A 10 33.68 -28.71 18.38
CA LEU A 10 32.99 -27.45 18.66
C LEU A 10 32.16 -27.70 19.91
N ASN A 11 32.63 -27.12 21.02
CA ASN A 11 31.98 -27.12 22.32
C ASN A 11 30.71 -26.23 22.28
N LEU A 12 29.76 -26.59 21.40
CA LEU A 12 28.42 -26.05 21.36
C LEU A 12 27.65 -26.76 22.45
N GLY A 13 27.77 -26.23 23.68
CA GLY A 13 26.92 -26.64 24.77
C GLY A 13 25.47 -26.63 24.31
N SER A 14 24.77 -27.72 24.56
CA SER A 14 23.32 -27.91 24.35
C SER A 14 22.48 -27.03 25.27
N ASP A 15 22.98 -25.84 25.63
CA ASP A 15 22.22 -24.82 26.33
C ASP A 15 21.23 -24.25 25.31
N SER A 16 20.08 -24.89 25.25
CA SER A 16 18.89 -24.24 24.70
C SER A 16 18.68 -22.94 25.48
N MET A 17 19.14 -21.84 24.89
CA MET A 17 18.97 -20.46 25.37
C MET A 17 17.51 -20.01 25.21
N LEU A 18 16.57 -20.92 25.42
CA LEU A 18 15.16 -20.62 25.57
C LEU A 18 14.97 -19.97 26.95
N PRO A 19 14.35 -18.78 27.04
CA PRO A 19 14.16 -18.13 28.32
C PRO A 19 13.30 -19.03 29.24
N LYS A 20 13.83 -19.33 30.43
CA LYS A 20 13.12 -20.06 31.48
C LYS A 20 11.76 -19.41 31.74
N LYS A 21 10.70 -20.22 31.90
CA LYS A 21 9.28 -19.83 32.06
C LYS A 21 9.12 -18.45 32.72
N THR A 22 8.55 -17.51 31.98
CA THR A 22 8.44 -16.10 32.39
C THR A 22 7.02 -15.77 32.82
N THR A 23 6.89 -14.90 33.82
CA THR A 23 5.62 -14.31 34.28
C THR A 23 4.92 -13.50 33.18
N LEU A 24 3.58 -13.39 33.29
CA LEU A 24 2.71 -12.74 32.31
C LEU A 24 3.06 -11.26 32.10
N LEU A 25 3.47 -10.57 33.16
CA LEU A 25 4.00 -9.20 33.11
C LEU A 25 5.31 -9.10 32.32
N GLY A 26 6.18 -10.11 32.42
CA GLY A 26 7.42 -10.20 31.64
C GLY A 26 7.18 -10.44 30.14
N ARG A 27 6.06 -11.08 29.77
CA ARG A 27 5.62 -11.17 28.36
C ARG A 27 5.13 -9.81 27.85
N MET A 28 4.29 -9.12 28.62
CA MET A 28 3.78 -7.80 28.23
C MET A 28 4.89 -6.74 28.10
N CYS A 29 5.80 -6.66 29.08
CA CYS A 29 6.94 -5.73 29.01
C CYS A 29 7.84 -6.00 27.80
N ARG A 30 8.09 -7.27 27.45
CA ARG A 30 8.85 -7.60 26.25
C ARG A 30 8.12 -7.25 24.96
N SER A 31 6.79 -7.38 24.93
CA SER A 31 5.98 -6.98 23.79
C SER A 31 6.05 -5.46 23.54
N LEU A 32 5.90 -4.67 24.61
CA LEU A 32 6.01 -3.20 24.54
C LEU A 32 7.42 -2.73 24.18
N ARG A 33 8.47 -3.41 24.66
CA ARG A 33 9.87 -3.08 24.29
C ARG A 33 10.21 -3.45 22.85
N LYS A 34 9.70 -4.57 22.34
CA LYS A 34 9.85 -4.96 20.93
C LYS A 34 9.28 -3.88 20.00
N LEU A 35 8.14 -3.27 20.37
CA LEU A 35 7.52 -2.15 19.65
C LEU A 35 8.45 -0.92 19.52
N GLY A 36 9.37 -0.70 20.47
CA GLY A 36 10.29 0.44 20.48
C GLY A 36 11.61 0.23 19.72
N GLN A 37 12.01 -1.02 19.42
CA GLN A 37 13.32 -1.34 18.84
C GLN A 37 13.39 -1.22 17.29
N LEU A 38 12.78 -0.17 16.73
CA LEU A 38 12.75 0.06 15.28
C LEU A 38 14.13 0.43 14.67
N THR A 39 15.02 0.98 15.48
CA THR A 39 16.28 1.61 15.03
C THR A 39 17.48 0.68 15.16
N LYS A 40 18.24 0.56 14.06
CA LYS A 40 19.47 -0.26 13.93
C LYS A 40 20.60 0.16 14.87
N HIS A 41 20.49 1.37 15.43
CA HIS A 41 21.45 1.97 16.37
C HIS A 41 21.07 1.77 17.83
N HIS A 42 19.97 1.07 18.13
CA HIS A 42 19.62 0.79 19.51
C HIS A 42 20.61 -0.26 20.08
N PRO A 43 21.29 0.03 21.21
CA PRO A 43 22.37 -0.82 21.71
C PRO A 43 21.90 -2.23 22.08
N GLU A 44 20.64 -2.38 22.48
CA GLU A 44 20.06 -3.68 22.89
C GLU A 44 19.56 -4.57 21.73
N THR A 45 19.59 -4.10 20.46
CA THR A 45 19.04 -4.85 19.32
C THR A 45 19.78 -6.17 19.09
N TYR A 46 21.11 -6.19 19.24
CA TYR A 46 21.93 -7.39 19.04
C TYR A 46 21.94 -8.35 20.24
N GLU A 47 21.43 -7.90 21.39
CA GLU A 47 21.32 -8.72 22.59
C GLU A 47 20.06 -9.60 22.55
N TYR A 48 18.98 -9.09 21.95
CA TYR A 48 17.70 -9.80 21.82
C TYR A 48 17.49 -10.46 20.44
N PHE A 49 18.00 -9.87 19.37
CA PHE A 49 17.90 -10.45 18.03
C PHE A 49 19.23 -11.10 17.66
N ARG A 50 19.21 -12.43 17.66
CA ARG A 50 20.37 -13.33 17.51
C ARG A 50 21.07 -13.22 16.14
N SER A 51 20.46 -12.56 15.15
CA SER A 51 21.09 -12.23 13.86
C SER A 51 20.46 -11.04 13.14
N TYR A 52 21.17 -10.57 12.11
CA TYR A 52 20.67 -9.60 11.15
C TYR A 52 19.36 -10.04 10.47
N SER A 53 19.22 -11.32 10.10
CA SER A 53 17.99 -11.86 9.50
C SER A 53 16.81 -11.85 10.47
N ALA A 54 17.01 -12.13 11.76
CA ALA A 54 15.96 -11.99 12.78
C ALA A 54 15.55 -10.53 13.00
N VAL A 55 16.51 -9.60 12.98
CA VAL A 55 16.21 -8.15 12.99
C VAL A 55 15.42 -7.73 11.75
N VAL A 56 15.78 -8.26 10.57
CA VAL A 56 15.08 -7.96 9.31
C VAL A 56 13.69 -8.59 9.26
N ALA A 57 13.52 -9.82 9.73
CA ALA A 57 12.24 -10.52 9.79
C ALA A 57 11.29 -9.88 10.80
N GLU A 58 11.77 -9.49 11.99
CA GLU A 58 10.96 -8.74 12.96
C GLU A 58 10.68 -7.32 12.45
N ARG A 59 11.62 -6.65 11.79
CA ARG A 59 11.37 -5.36 11.12
C ARG A 59 10.31 -5.52 10.02
N GLN A 60 10.35 -6.61 9.25
CA GLN A 60 9.29 -6.95 8.31
C GLN A 60 7.98 -7.17 9.08
N ARG A 61 7.90 -8.06 10.06
CA ARG A 61 6.70 -8.28 10.89
C ARG A 61 6.13 -6.98 11.45
N GLN A 62 6.97 -6.09 11.98
CA GLN A 62 6.57 -4.78 12.49
C GLN A 62 6.10 -3.86 11.36
N LEU A 63 6.82 -3.75 10.23
CA LEU A 63 6.33 -3.04 9.05
C LEU A 63 5.01 -3.65 8.50
N LEU A 64 4.77 -4.94 8.73
CA LEU A 64 3.63 -5.68 8.18
C LEU A 64 2.41 -5.69 9.12
N GLU A 65 2.59 -5.67 10.45
CA GLU A 65 1.51 -5.75 11.46
C GLU A 65 1.29 -4.46 12.26
N GLU A 66 2.33 -3.70 12.64
CA GLU A 66 2.21 -2.61 13.65
C GLU A 66 2.69 -1.24 13.13
N GLY A 67 3.89 -1.15 12.55
CA GLY A 67 4.53 0.08 12.06
C GLY A 67 4.10 0.51 10.66
N GLY A 68 3.73 -0.42 9.77
CA GLY A 68 3.14 -0.06 8.48
C GLY A 68 1.81 0.66 8.67
N ASN A 69 0.93 0.12 9.52
CA ASN A 69 -0.30 0.79 9.87
C ASN A 69 -0.02 2.08 10.62
N LEU A 70 0.75 2.11 11.71
CA LEU A 70 0.91 3.35 12.49
C LEU A 70 1.52 4.53 11.70
N PHE A 71 2.57 4.30 10.89
CA PHE A 71 3.21 5.37 10.12
C PHE A 71 2.46 5.70 8.82
N THR A 72 1.88 4.71 8.14
CA THR A 72 1.11 4.95 6.91
C THR A 72 -0.26 5.54 7.22
N GLU A 73 -0.92 5.07 8.28
CA GLU A 73 -2.13 5.67 8.85
C GLU A 73 -1.84 7.08 9.33
N SER A 74 -0.74 7.32 10.05
CA SER A 74 -0.34 8.68 10.44
C SER A 74 -0.09 9.59 9.22
N TYR A 75 0.59 9.10 8.18
CA TYR A 75 0.84 9.86 6.95
C TYR A 75 -0.45 10.15 6.16
N ILE A 76 -1.33 9.15 6.01
CA ILE A 76 -2.61 9.28 5.32
C ILE A 76 -3.54 10.22 6.09
N VAL A 77 -3.64 10.06 7.41
CA VAL A 77 -4.45 10.90 8.29
C VAL A 77 -3.93 12.33 8.26
N HIS A 78 -2.62 12.55 8.41
CA HIS A 78 -2.03 13.88 8.31
C HIS A 78 -2.29 14.51 6.93
N GLY A 79 -2.18 13.72 5.87
CA GLY A 79 -2.47 14.18 4.51
C GLY A 79 -3.96 14.51 4.28
N LEU A 80 -4.89 13.71 4.82
CA LEU A 80 -6.33 13.98 4.81
C LEU A 80 -6.69 15.22 5.64
N VAL A 81 -6.10 15.38 6.82
CA VAL A 81 -6.28 16.59 7.64
C VAL A 81 -5.81 17.82 6.88
N ARG A 82 -4.62 17.76 6.25
CA ARG A 82 -4.11 18.86 5.41
C ARG A 82 -5.05 19.17 4.25
N LEU A 83 -5.58 18.15 3.56
CA LEU A 83 -6.54 18.33 2.47
C LEU A 83 -7.83 19.02 2.96
N ASN A 84 -8.37 18.61 4.11
CA ASN A 84 -9.54 19.24 4.72
C ASN A 84 -9.28 20.69 5.08
N VAL A 85 -8.12 21.00 5.68
CA VAL A 85 -7.74 22.39 6.00
C VAL A 85 -7.66 23.24 4.74
N MET A 86 -7.04 22.72 3.67
CA MET A 86 -6.96 23.42 2.39
C MET A 86 -8.34 23.64 1.77
N PHE A 87 -9.26 22.68 1.87
CA PHE A 87 -10.63 22.82 1.39
C PHE A 87 -11.42 23.90 2.15
N VAL A 88 -11.33 23.92 3.49
CA VAL A 88 -12.01 24.95 4.31
C VAL A 88 -11.46 26.34 4.01
N LEU A 89 -10.13 26.48 3.91
CA LEU A 89 -9.50 27.76 3.56
C LEU A 89 -9.91 28.23 2.16
N SER A 90 -9.90 27.32 1.18
CA SER A 90 -10.22 27.62 -0.22
C SER A 90 -11.69 28.03 -0.38
N SER A 91 -12.62 27.29 0.25
CA SER A 91 -14.05 27.63 0.25
C SER A 91 -14.34 28.96 0.94
N HIS A 92 -13.64 29.27 2.04
CA HIS A 92 -13.71 30.56 2.70
C HIS A 92 -13.24 31.69 1.77
N TRP A 93 -12.06 31.56 1.18
CA TRP A 93 -11.51 32.59 0.27
C TRP A 93 -12.38 32.79 -0.97
N CYS A 94 -12.89 31.73 -1.58
CA CYS A 94 -13.84 31.83 -2.69
C CYS A 94 -15.13 32.54 -2.27
N SER A 95 -15.64 32.29 -1.06
CA SER A 95 -16.83 32.97 -0.55
C SER A 95 -16.61 34.48 -0.34
N CYS A 96 -15.41 34.88 0.10
CA CYS A 96 -15.04 36.28 0.27
C CYS A 96 -14.83 36.99 -1.07
N LEU A 97 -14.26 36.30 -2.06
CA LEU A 97 -14.00 36.84 -3.41
C LEU A 97 -15.30 37.28 -4.13
N MET A 98 -16.43 36.64 -3.81
CA MET A 98 -17.75 37.01 -4.34
C MET A 98 -18.14 38.46 -4.03
N TYR A 99 -17.63 39.03 -2.94
CA TYR A 99 -17.92 40.41 -2.56
C TYR A 99 -16.98 41.43 -3.22
N CYS A 100 -15.87 40.99 -3.82
CA CYS A 100 -14.87 41.89 -4.41
C CYS A 100 -15.47 42.86 -5.44
N PRO A 101 -16.29 42.44 -6.43
CA PRO A 101 -16.87 43.36 -7.41
C PRO A 101 -17.72 44.48 -6.76
N ALA A 102 -18.59 44.10 -5.82
CA ALA A 102 -19.45 45.06 -5.12
C ALA A 102 -18.64 46.06 -4.27
N ILE A 103 -17.58 45.59 -3.61
CA ILE A 103 -16.70 46.44 -2.78
C ILE A 103 -15.89 47.40 -3.66
N VAL A 104 -15.32 46.93 -4.76
CA VAL A 104 -14.54 47.77 -5.68
C VAL A 104 -15.38 48.90 -6.26
N VAL A 105 -16.61 48.59 -6.70
CA VAL A 105 -17.53 49.61 -7.21
C VAL A 105 -17.92 50.59 -6.12
N TYR A 106 -18.21 50.12 -4.90
CA TYR A 106 -18.52 51.00 -3.77
C TYR A 106 -17.41 52.01 -3.48
N TYR A 107 -16.14 51.60 -3.49
CA TYR A 107 -15.01 52.52 -3.30
C TYR A 107 -14.86 53.54 -4.43
N TRP A 108 -15.25 53.18 -5.64
CA TRP A 108 -15.11 54.04 -6.82
C TRP A 108 -16.26 55.05 -6.96
N THR A 109 -17.50 54.61 -6.74
CA THR A 109 -18.70 55.44 -6.94
C THR A 109 -19.19 56.11 -5.66
N GLY A 110 -18.79 55.61 -4.49
CA GLY A 110 -19.25 56.09 -3.18
C GLY A 110 -20.67 55.63 -2.78
N GLU A 111 -21.38 54.92 -3.66
CA GLU A 111 -22.73 54.38 -3.42
C GLU A 111 -22.73 52.86 -3.61
N MET A 112 -23.51 52.14 -2.78
CA MET A 112 -23.67 50.70 -2.90
C MET A 112 -24.42 50.36 -4.20
N PRO A 113 -23.81 49.63 -5.14
CA PRO A 113 -24.43 49.38 -6.45
C PRO A 113 -25.54 48.34 -6.34
N THR A 114 -26.67 48.59 -7.00
CA THR A 114 -27.87 47.73 -6.95
C THR A 114 -27.82 46.51 -7.85
N HIS A 115 -26.86 46.46 -8.78
CA HIS A 115 -26.78 45.44 -9.82
C HIS A 115 -25.92 44.23 -9.43
N TYR A 116 -25.04 44.41 -8.44
CA TYR A 116 -24.14 43.37 -7.94
C TYR A 116 -24.79 42.56 -6.81
N ASN A 117 -24.42 41.28 -6.68
CA ASN A 117 -24.80 40.36 -5.62
C ASN A 117 -26.32 40.27 -5.43
N PHE A 118 -27.04 40.30 -6.54
CA PHE A 118 -28.50 40.33 -6.59
C PHE A 118 -29.15 39.21 -5.74
N TYR A 119 -28.57 38.02 -5.78
CA TYR A 119 -29.03 36.84 -5.04
C TYR A 119 -28.79 36.92 -3.52
N MET A 120 -27.88 37.78 -3.05
CA MET A 120 -27.63 37.99 -1.62
C MET A 120 -28.52 39.09 -1.01
N ARG A 121 -29.22 39.85 -1.86
CA ARG A 121 -30.01 41.02 -1.45
C ARG A 121 -31.37 40.64 -0.87
N ILE A 122 -31.86 41.48 0.05
CA ILE A 122 -33.25 41.41 0.52
C ILE A 122 -34.16 42.02 -0.56
N PRO A 123 -35.28 41.37 -0.94
CA PRO A 123 -36.26 41.97 -1.83
C PRO A 123 -36.73 43.32 -1.28
N GLY A 124 -36.61 44.40 -2.07
CA GLY A 124 -37.14 45.73 -1.72
C GLY A 124 -36.16 46.71 -1.05
N THR A 125 -34.90 46.34 -0.80
CA THR A 125 -33.87 47.28 -0.28
C THR A 125 -32.65 47.36 -1.20
N LYS A 126 -31.98 48.51 -1.23
CA LYS A 126 -30.73 48.72 -1.99
C LYS A 126 -29.49 48.29 -1.20
N ASP A 127 -29.58 48.21 0.13
CA ASP A 127 -28.44 47.96 1.01
C ASP A 127 -28.20 46.46 1.26
N LEU A 128 -27.02 45.98 0.88
CA LEU A 128 -26.50 44.68 1.33
C LEU A 128 -26.31 44.62 2.86
N MET A 129 -26.28 45.77 3.54
CA MET A 129 -26.11 45.87 4.99
C MET A 129 -27.35 45.47 5.80
N GLY A 130 -28.50 45.24 5.15
CA GLY A 130 -29.75 44.91 5.84
C GLY A 130 -29.80 43.51 6.48
N HIS A 131 -28.95 42.57 6.05
CA HIS A 131 -28.84 41.24 6.67
C HIS A 131 -27.74 41.22 7.74
N ASP A 132 -27.85 40.36 8.75
CA ASP A 132 -26.72 40.11 9.65
C ASP A 132 -25.52 39.52 8.87
N LEU A 133 -24.30 39.77 9.35
CA LEU A 133 -23.05 39.30 8.73
C LEU A 133 -23.06 37.78 8.53
N THR A 134 -23.60 37.06 9.52
CA THR A 134 -23.71 35.60 9.52
C THR A 134 -24.55 35.09 8.35
N THR A 135 -25.71 35.71 8.11
CA THR A 135 -26.61 35.32 7.03
C THR A 135 -25.99 35.56 5.65
N ARG A 136 -25.24 36.66 5.50
CA ARG A 136 -24.55 36.99 4.25
C ARG A 136 -23.47 35.96 3.94
N TYR A 137 -22.62 35.67 4.93
CA TYR A 137 -21.57 34.67 4.81
C TYR A 137 -22.13 33.28 4.50
N ASN A 138 -23.21 32.86 5.17
CA ASN A 138 -23.86 31.57 4.92
C ASN A 138 -24.39 31.45 3.48
N LYS A 139 -24.95 32.53 2.92
CA LYS A 139 -25.37 32.52 1.51
C LYS A 139 -24.17 32.43 0.55
N ALA A 140 -23.10 33.18 0.82
CA ALA A 140 -21.90 33.18 -0.02
C ALA A 140 -21.17 31.82 0.00
N ILE A 141 -21.05 31.19 1.17
CA ILE A 141 -20.37 29.90 1.29
C ILE A 141 -21.15 28.77 0.62
N ILE A 142 -22.50 28.79 0.64
CA ILE A 142 -23.33 27.80 -0.09
C ILE A 142 -23.01 27.85 -1.60
N ILE A 143 -22.83 29.05 -2.15
CA ILE A 143 -22.54 29.25 -3.57
C ILE A 143 -21.10 28.85 -3.90
N ALA A 144 -20.15 29.15 -3.03
CA ALA A 144 -18.79 28.64 -3.20
C ALA A 144 -18.78 27.10 -3.17
N LEU A 145 -19.50 26.46 -2.23
CA LEU A 145 -19.56 25.01 -2.11
C LEU A 145 -20.26 24.35 -3.29
N SER A 146 -21.30 24.95 -3.88
CA SER A 146 -21.94 24.39 -5.08
C SER A 146 -20.97 24.31 -6.27
N ALA A 147 -19.99 25.22 -6.34
CA ALA A 147 -18.89 25.15 -7.30
C ALA A 147 -17.98 23.94 -7.08
N PHE A 148 -17.60 23.67 -5.82
CA PHE A 148 -16.70 22.56 -5.46
C PHE A 148 -17.35 21.19 -5.65
N PHE A 149 -18.66 21.07 -5.44
CA PHE A 149 -19.40 19.81 -5.61
C PHE A 149 -20.00 19.64 -7.01
N GLY A 150 -19.89 20.64 -7.89
CA GLY A 150 -20.40 20.57 -9.27
C GLY A 150 -21.92 20.53 -9.38
N THR A 151 -22.66 20.98 -8.34
CA THR A 151 -24.14 20.95 -8.32
C THR A 151 -24.80 22.03 -9.18
N GLY A 152 -24.00 22.87 -9.85
CA GLY A 152 -24.43 23.79 -10.90
C GLY A 152 -24.81 25.18 -10.40
N PHE A 153 -24.32 26.19 -11.12
CA PHE A 153 -24.60 27.63 -10.92
C PHE A 153 -25.90 28.09 -11.56
N THR A 154 -26.67 27.20 -12.19
CA THR A 154 -27.92 27.56 -12.90
C THR A 154 -28.96 28.22 -11.99
N MET A 155 -28.79 28.11 -10.67
CA MET A 155 -29.62 28.77 -9.67
C MET A 155 -29.31 30.26 -9.45
N PHE A 156 -28.14 30.77 -9.87
CA PHE A 156 -27.68 32.14 -9.58
C PHE A 156 -27.31 32.90 -10.86
N ARG A 157 -28.31 33.59 -11.45
CA ARG A 157 -28.16 34.37 -12.67
C ARG A 157 -27.58 35.76 -12.36
N SER A 158 -26.28 35.94 -12.59
CA SER A 158 -25.64 37.27 -12.56
C SER A 158 -25.84 37.97 -13.91
N THR A 159 -26.16 39.27 -13.86
CA THR A 159 -26.41 40.08 -15.06
C THR A 159 -25.21 40.96 -15.44
N GLU A 160 -24.35 41.26 -14.48
CA GLU A 160 -23.19 42.14 -14.68
C GLU A 160 -21.96 41.36 -15.17
N PRO A 161 -21.20 41.91 -16.15
CA PRO A 161 -20.06 41.22 -16.76
C PRO A 161 -18.94 40.95 -15.75
N ASP A 162 -18.69 41.86 -14.81
CA ASP A 162 -17.63 41.74 -13.81
C ASP A 162 -17.91 40.62 -12.80
N GLU A 163 -19.18 40.39 -12.46
CA GLU A 163 -19.57 39.27 -11.61
C GLU A 163 -19.42 37.94 -12.32
N ILE A 164 -19.84 37.88 -13.59
CA ILE A 164 -19.71 36.68 -14.42
C ILE A 164 -18.23 36.28 -14.53
N LEU A 165 -17.32 37.25 -14.64
CA LEU A 165 -15.88 37.00 -14.67
C LEU A 165 -15.38 36.35 -13.36
N ILE A 166 -15.72 36.92 -12.20
CA ILE A 166 -15.32 36.36 -10.90
C ILE A 166 -15.90 34.97 -10.67
N HIS A 167 -17.18 34.74 -11.01
CA HIS A 167 -17.81 33.43 -10.88
C HIS A 167 -17.12 32.40 -11.79
N SER A 168 -16.76 32.80 -13.02
CA SER A 168 -16.04 31.95 -13.97
C SER A 168 -14.66 31.56 -13.44
N VAL A 169 -13.93 32.49 -12.82
CA VAL A 169 -12.64 32.22 -12.15
C VAL A 169 -12.80 31.24 -11.00
N ILE A 170 -13.83 31.41 -10.16
CA ILE A 170 -14.12 30.50 -9.04
C ILE A 170 -14.47 29.10 -9.53
N ILE A 171 -15.26 28.97 -10.60
CA ILE A 171 -15.62 27.67 -11.19
C ILE A 171 -14.38 26.93 -11.69
N VAL A 172 -13.52 27.61 -12.45
CA VAL A 172 -12.29 27.01 -12.97
C VAL A 172 -11.38 26.56 -11.83
N TYR A 173 -11.23 27.39 -10.80
CA TYR A 173 -10.46 27.04 -9.61
C TYR A 173 -11.05 25.83 -8.86
N ALA A 174 -12.37 25.82 -8.63
CA ALA A 174 -13.06 24.74 -7.94
C ALA A 174 -12.95 23.40 -8.71
N ALA A 175 -13.06 23.43 -10.04
CA ALA A 175 -12.87 22.26 -10.90
C ALA A 175 -11.43 21.70 -10.80
N MET A 176 -10.42 22.58 -10.83
CA MET A 176 -9.03 22.17 -10.63
C MET A 176 -8.81 21.54 -9.24
N PHE A 177 -9.40 22.11 -8.20
CA PHE A 177 -9.33 21.58 -6.84
C PHE A 177 -10.03 20.22 -6.71
N MET A 178 -11.17 20.02 -7.38
CA MET A 178 -11.89 18.74 -7.42
C MET A 178 -11.03 17.64 -8.06
N VAL A 179 -10.39 17.92 -9.20
CA VAL A 179 -9.47 16.98 -9.86
C VAL A 179 -8.29 16.64 -8.96
N PHE A 180 -7.68 17.63 -8.32
CA PHE A 180 -6.61 17.41 -7.34
C PHE A 180 -7.05 16.49 -6.19
N THR A 181 -8.25 16.73 -5.64
CA THR A 181 -8.83 15.92 -4.57
C THR A 181 -9.04 14.47 -5.02
N LEU A 182 -9.59 14.25 -6.21
CA LEU A 182 -9.80 12.92 -6.77
C LEU A 182 -8.48 12.15 -6.93
N VAL A 183 -7.46 12.77 -7.53
CA VAL A 183 -6.13 12.15 -7.71
C VAL A 183 -5.51 11.79 -6.36
N TYR A 184 -5.63 12.68 -5.38
CA TYR A 184 -5.14 12.43 -4.02
C TYR A 184 -5.85 11.23 -3.37
N LEU A 185 -7.18 11.16 -3.47
CA LEU A 185 -7.96 10.04 -2.94
C LEU A 185 -7.61 8.71 -3.61
N ILE A 186 -7.45 8.69 -4.94
CA ILE A 186 -7.01 7.49 -5.67
C ILE A 186 -5.62 7.05 -5.19
N LYS A 187 -4.67 7.98 -5.06
CA LYS A 187 -3.33 7.65 -4.54
C LYS A 187 -3.36 7.13 -3.11
N SER A 188 -4.19 7.71 -2.25
CA SER A 188 -4.40 7.24 -0.87
C SER A 188 -4.98 5.83 -0.86
N TYR A 189 -6.01 5.57 -1.68
CA TYR A 189 -6.62 4.26 -1.84
C TYR A 189 -5.60 3.22 -2.32
N LEU A 190 -4.88 3.50 -3.40
CA LEU A 190 -3.85 2.59 -3.92
C LEU A 190 -2.75 2.29 -2.91
N THR A 191 -2.41 3.24 -2.04
CA THR A 191 -1.41 3.02 -0.98
C THR A 191 -1.91 2.05 0.09
N ILE A 192 -3.18 2.17 0.48
CA ILE A 192 -3.82 1.27 1.46
C ILE A 192 -3.99 -0.15 0.90
N TYR A 193 -4.44 -0.28 -0.35
CA TYR A 193 -4.66 -1.59 -0.96
C TYR A 193 -3.38 -2.23 -1.52
N GLY A 194 -2.39 -1.42 -1.88
CA GLY A 194 -1.12 -1.89 -2.44
C GLY A 194 -0.34 -2.79 -1.48
N SER A 195 -0.47 -2.56 -0.16
CA SER A 195 0.07 -3.49 0.83
C SER A 195 -0.68 -4.82 0.78
N THR A 196 -2.01 -4.82 0.87
CA THR A 196 -2.89 -6.01 0.84
C THR A 196 -2.67 -6.91 -0.38
N MET A 197 -2.54 -6.32 -1.57
CA MET A 197 -2.30 -7.05 -2.82
C MET A 197 -0.93 -7.73 -2.85
N ARG A 198 0.09 -7.10 -2.26
CA ARG A 198 1.42 -7.71 -2.15
C ARG A 198 1.43 -8.89 -1.16
N TYR A 199 0.61 -8.84 -0.11
CA TYR A 199 0.48 -9.95 0.84
C TYR A 199 -0.14 -11.18 0.21
N GLN A 200 -1.22 -11.04 -0.56
CA GLN A 200 -1.82 -12.19 -1.24
C GLN A 200 -0.84 -12.85 -2.22
N GLY A 201 -0.02 -12.06 -2.92
CA GLY A 201 1.02 -12.59 -3.80
C GLY A 201 2.14 -13.35 -3.05
N LEU A 202 2.39 -13.06 -1.78
CA LEU A 202 3.34 -13.77 -0.93
C LEU A 202 2.72 -15.00 -0.25
N MET A 203 1.45 -14.92 0.18
CA MET A 203 0.75 -16.03 0.83
C MET A 203 0.40 -17.15 -0.15
N ASN A 204 0.27 -16.85 -1.44
CA ASN A 204 0.13 -17.85 -2.50
C ASN A 204 1.46 -18.51 -2.91
N GLN A 205 2.56 -18.25 -2.21
CA GLN A 205 3.82 -18.96 -2.46
C GLN A 205 3.77 -20.33 -1.81
N VAL A 206 4.01 -21.37 -2.60
CA VAL A 206 4.02 -22.76 -2.14
C VAL A 206 5.42 -23.17 -1.76
N GLU A 207 5.56 -23.82 -0.61
CA GLU A 207 6.81 -24.42 -0.18
C GLU A 207 7.11 -25.66 -1.05
N VAL A 208 8.12 -25.55 -1.90
CA VAL A 208 8.56 -26.64 -2.80
C VAL A 208 9.40 -27.67 -2.04
N CYS A 209 10.28 -27.21 -1.15
CA CYS A 209 11.22 -28.06 -0.42
C CYS A 209 11.78 -27.34 0.81
N HIS A 210 11.91 -28.07 1.91
CA HIS A 210 12.61 -27.62 3.11
C HIS A 210 14.05 -28.12 3.11
N LEU A 211 15.02 -27.23 3.34
CA LEU A 211 16.45 -27.57 3.34
C LEU A 211 17.01 -27.49 4.76
N GLU A 212 17.60 -28.59 5.20
CA GLU A 212 18.28 -28.71 6.49
C GLU A 212 19.81 -28.65 6.33
N ASP A 213 20.52 -28.63 7.46
CA ASP A 213 21.98 -28.63 7.50
C ASP A 213 22.60 -29.77 6.67
N GLY A 214 23.62 -29.44 5.88
CA GLY A 214 24.28 -30.37 4.96
C GLY A 214 23.66 -30.44 3.56
N HIS A 215 22.47 -29.86 3.36
CA HIS A 215 21.93 -29.69 2.01
C HIS A 215 22.57 -28.50 1.28
N HIS A 216 22.54 -28.56 -0.06
CA HIS A 216 22.99 -27.50 -0.96
C HIS A 216 21.88 -27.14 -1.95
N PHE A 217 21.97 -25.95 -2.53
CA PHE A 217 21.04 -25.43 -3.53
C PHE A 217 21.74 -24.49 -4.51
N GLY A 218 21.11 -24.22 -5.65
CA GLY A 218 21.62 -23.31 -6.68
C GLY A 218 22.43 -23.99 -7.78
N GLU A 219 22.60 -25.31 -7.73
CA GLU A 219 23.31 -26.12 -8.72
C GLU A 219 22.60 -26.15 -10.08
N VAL A 220 21.27 -26.11 -10.09
CA VAL A 220 20.46 -26.18 -11.32
C VAL A 220 20.79 -25.03 -12.27
N ALA A 221 20.93 -23.81 -11.72
CA ALA A 221 21.24 -22.61 -12.50
C ALA A 221 22.68 -22.60 -13.06
N LEU A 222 23.58 -23.41 -12.49
CA LEU A 222 24.97 -23.51 -12.95
C LEU A 222 25.12 -24.58 -14.06
N LEU A 223 24.32 -25.64 -14.02
CA LEU A 223 24.42 -26.77 -14.95
C LEU A 223 23.52 -26.63 -16.18
N MET A 224 22.29 -26.15 -16.01
CA MET A 224 21.30 -26.08 -17.08
C MET A 224 21.42 -24.75 -17.82
N LYS A 225 21.97 -24.77 -19.05
CA LYS A 225 22.23 -23.57 -19.88
C LYS A 225 21.01 -22.68 -20.11
N ASP A 226 19.82 -23.25 -20.12
CA ASP A 226 18.57 -22.52 -20.42
C ASP A 226 17.76 -22.16 -19.17
N SER A 227 18.22 -22.51 -17.97
CA SER A 227 17.46 -22.26 -16.74
C SER A 227 18.00 -21.05 -15.97
N LYS A 228 17.11 -20.06 -15.76
CA LYS A 228 17.28 -19.10 -14.65
C LYS A 228 16.89 -19.79 -13.34
N ARG A 229 17.25 -19.17 -12.21
CA ARG A 229 16.92 -19.66 -10.85
C ARG A 229 15.49 -20.22 -10.79
N ILE A 230 15.38 -21.53 -10.56
CA ILE A 230 14.12 -22.28 -10.63
C ILE A 230 13.16 -22.02 -9.45
N ALA A 231 13.68 -21.56 -8.31
CA ALA A 231 12.89 -21.31 -7.12
C ALA A 231 13.48 -20.17 -6.28
N THR A 232 12.62 -19.46 -5.56
CA THR A 232 13.04 -18.49 -4.55
C THR A 232 13.37 -19.23 -3.26
N VAL A 233 14.55 -18.96 -2.70
CA VAL A 233 14.97 -19.55 -1.42
C VAL A 233 14.82 -18.49 -0.33
N VAL A 234 14.07 -18.84 0.72
CA VAL A 234 13.83 -17.99 1.89
C VAL A 234 14.39 -18.70 3.11
N ALA A 235 15.20 -18.00 3.90
CA ALA A 235 15.73 -18.57 5.14
C ALA A 235 14.67 -18.46 6.24
N VAL A 236 14.24 -19.61 6.77
CA VAL A 236 13.27 -19.70 7.89
C VAL A 236 13.96 -19.34 9.20
N GLU A 237 15.21 -19.78 9.36
CA GLU A 237 16.04 -19.50 10.52
C GLU A 237 17.35 -18.80 10.13
N ILE A 238 18.15 -18.47 11.14
CA ILE A 238 19.45 -17.85 10.96
C ILE A 238 20.42 -18.92 10.45
N THR A 239 20.74 -18.86 9.16
CA THR A 239 21.62 -19.84 8.52
C THR A 239 22.99 -19.27 8.19
N GLN A 240 24.01 -20.13 8.27
CA GLN A 240 25.34 -19.86 7.74
C GLN A 240 25.51 -20.67 6.47
N LEU A 241 25.94 -20.04 5.37
CA LEU A 241 26.01 -20.66 4.06
C LEU A 241 27.43 -20.56 3.51
N TYR A 242 27.91 -21.65 2.92
CA TYR A 242 29.10 -21.63 2.08
C TYR A 242 28.71 -21.26 0.66
N ARG A 243 29.37 -20.23 0.13
CA ARG A 243 29.19 -19.79 -1.26
C ARG A 243 30.32 -20.34 -2.11
N LEU A 244 29.97 -21.02 -3.19
CA LEU A 244 30.90 -21.43 -4.24
C LEU A 244 30.58 -20.64 -5.50
N ASP A 245 31.57 -19.92 -6.04
CA ASP A 245 31.38 -19.13 -7.25
C ASP A 245 31.42 -20.01 -8.50
N ALA A 246 30.77 -19.56 -9.57
CA ALA A 246 30.60 -20.33 -10.81
C ALA A 246 31.96 -20.72 -11.45
N VAL A 247 32.97 -19.87 -11.33
CA VAL A 247 34.31 -20.12 -11.86
C VAL A 247 34.96 -21.31 -11.15
N ASP A 248 34.87 -21.34 -9.83
CA ASP A 248 35.43 -22.42 -9.01
C ASP A 248 34.60 -23.71 -9.15
N PHE A 249 33.27 -23.59 -9.22
CA PHE A 249 32.39 -24.71 -9.53
C PHE A 249 32.80 -25.37 -10.85
N ASN A 250 33.00 -24.59 -11.92
CA ASN A 250 33.41 -25.12 -13.21
C ASN A 250 34.81 -25.74 -13.18
N ARG A 251 35.73 -25.18 -12.40
CA ARG A 251 37.10 -25.71 -12.28
C ARG A 251 37.14 -27.05 -11.54
N PHE A 252 36.39 -27.20 -10.46
CA PHE A 252 36.53 -28.33 -9.54
C PHE A 252 35.45 -29.40 -9.71
N VAL A 253 34.22 -29.02 -10.06
CA VAL A 253 33.10 -29.96 -10.19
C VAL A 253 33.07 -30.57 -11.58
N LEU A 254 33.19 -29.76 -12.65
CA LEU A 254 33.21 -30.28 -14.02
C LEU A 254 34.47 -31.11 -14.33
N SER A 255 35.56 -30.91 -13.58
CA SER A 255 36.80 -31.67 -13.77
C SER A 255 36.77 -33.08 -13.16
N HIS A 256 35.79 -33.37 -12.30
CA HIS A 256 35.66 -34.65 -11.59
C HIS A 256 34.37 -35.37 -12.02
N PRO A 257 34.44 -36.39 -12.91
CA PRO A 257 33.26 -37.00 -13.51
C PRO A 257 32.26 -37.55 -12.50
N THR A 258 32.75 -38.23 -11.46
CA THR A 258 31.90 -38.84 -10.42
C THR A 258 31.10 -37.83 -9.59
N LEU A 259 31.65 -36.63 -9.38
CA LEU A 259 30.95 -35.56 -8.67
C LEU A 259 29.98 -34.83 -9.59
N TYR A 260 30.38 -34.63 -10.84
CA TYR A 260 29.53 -34.05 -11.88
C TYR A 260 28.25 -34.86 -12.06
N ASP A 261 28.37 -36.17 -12.30
CA ASP A 261 27.22 -37.06 -12.55
C ASP A 261 26.21 -37.00 -11.39
N ARG A 262 26.70 -36.97 -10.14
CA ARG A 262 25.84 -36.90 -8.96
C ARG A 262 25.10 -35.58 -8.83
N ILE A 263 25.74 -34.47 -9.15
CA ILE A 263 25.13 -33.13 -9.08
C ILE A 263 24.19 -32.92 -10.27
N GLU A 264 24.52 -33.46 -11.45
CA GLU A 264 23.67 -33.44 -12.64
C GLU A 264 22.38 -34.25 -12.43
N GLU A 265 22.48 -35.45 -11.84
CA GLU A 265 21.31 -36.26 -11.49
C GLU A 265 20.41 -35.53 -10.49
N LEU A 266 21.00 -34.94 -9.45
CA LEU A 266 20.27 -34.17 -8.46
C LEU A 266 19.59 -32.93 -9.06
N ALA A 267 20.30 -32.20 -9.92
CA ALA A 267 19.80 -31.02 -10.60
C ALA A 267 18.62 -31.36 -11.53
N SER A 268 18.74 -32.45 -12.29
CA SER A 268 17.67 -32.96 -13.17
C SER A 268 16.43 -33.35 -12.37
N ARG A 269 16.62 -34.04 -11.24
CA ARG A 269 15.51 -34.44 -10.35
C ARG A 269 14.78 -33.22 -9.77
N ARG A 270 15.52 -32.22 -9.27
CA ARG A 270 14.95 -30.98 -8.69
C ARG A 270 14.25 -30.13 -9.75
N MET A 271 14.82 -30.03 -10.94
CA MET A 271 14.19 -29.38 -12.08
C MET A 271 12.86 -30.07 -12.41
N HIS A 272 12.87 -31.39 -12.57
CA HIS A 272 11.67 -32.15 -12.90
C HIS A 272 10.57 -32.00 -11.85
N GLN A 273 10.90 -32.11 -10.56
CA GLN A 273 9.95 -31.92 -9.48
C GLN A 273 9.34 -30.50 -9.49
N THR A 274 10.15 -29.48 -9.75
CA THR A 274 9.67 -28.09 -9.81
C THR A 274 8.71 -27.88 -10.98
N VAL A 275 9.02 -28.44 -12.16
CA VAL A 275 8.15 -28.36 -13.35
C VAL A 275 6.81 -29.08 -13.11
N LEU A 276 6.84 -30.25 -12.48
CA LEU A 276 5.61 -30.99 -12.16
C LEU A 276 4.70 -30.22 -11.21
N LEU A 277 5.28 -29.63 -10.15
CA LEU A 277 4.53 -28.81 -9.20
C LEU A 277 3.94 -27.56 -9.89
N ASP A 278 4.72 -26.88 -10.74
CA ASP A 278 4.24 -25.71 -11.48
C ASP A 278 3.08 -26.05 -12.44
N ASP A 279 3.16 -27.20 -13.12
CA ASP A 279 2.07 -27.71 -13.97
C ASP A 279 0.81 -28.09 -13.16
N GLU A 280 0.97 -28.70 -11.98
CA GLU A 280 -0.15 -29.00 -11.07
C GLU A 280 -0.85 -27.73 -10.61
N PHE A 281 -0.09 -26.73 -10.13
CA PHE A 281 -0.64 -25.43 -9.75
C PHE A 281 -1.31 -24.70 -10.90
N ARG A 282 -0.77 -24.82 -12.12
CA ARG A 282 -1.40 -24.22 -13.30
C ARG A 282 -2.77 -24.84 -13.56
N ARG A 283 -2.90 -26.17 -13.46
CA ARG A 283 -4.19 -26.88 -13.62
C ARG A 283 -5.18 -26.53 -12.51
N GLU A 284 -4.75 -26.47 -11.25
CA GLU A 284 -5.63 -26.08 -10.13
C GLU A 284 -6.17 -24.66 -10.33
N ARG A 285 -5.32 -23.73 -10.77
CA ARG A 285 -5.73 -22.34 -11.06
C ARG A 285 -6.72 -22.28 -12.22
N GLU A 286 -6.50 -23.07 -13.28
CA GLU A 286 -7.45 -23.18 -14.40
C GLU A 286 -8.80 -23.75 -13.96
N GLN A 287 -8.81 -24.80 -13.13
CA GLN A 287 -10.04 -25.38 -12.58
C GLN A 287 -10.79 -24.40 -11.66
N HIS A 288 -10.08 -23.67 -10.81
CA HIS A 288 -10.69 -22.64 -9.96
C HIS A 288 -11.33 -21.53 -10.80
N ASN A 289 -10.63 -21.04 -11.83
CA ASN A 289 -11.16 -20.02 -12.74
C ASN A 289 -12.40 -20.53 -13.50
N LEU A 290 -12.40 -21.79 -13.94
CA LEU A 290 -13.56 -22.41 -14.60
C LEU A 290 -14.74 -22.57 -13.63
N ALA A 291 -14.50 -22.98 -12.39
CA ALA A 291 -15.54 -23.09 -11.37
C ALA A 291 -16.17 -21.73 -11.04
N GLU A 292 -15.36 -20.68 -10.95
CA GLU A 292 -15.83 -19.30 -10.74
C GLU A 292 -16.64 -18.78 -11.93
N GLN A 293 -16.23 -19.10 -13.16
CA GLN A 293 -17.01 -18.80 -14.36
C GLN A 293 -18.35 -19.54 -14.37
N LEU A 294 -18.39 -20.82 -14.00
CA LEU A 294 -19.61 -21.61 -13.91
C LEU A 294 -20.56 -21.10 -12.81
N PHE A 295 -20.02 -20.63 -11.68
CA PHE A 295 -20.81 -20.04 -10.59
C PHE A 295 -21.41 -18.67 -10.96
N ASN A 296 -20.70 -17.88 -11.77
CA ASN A 296 -21.15 -16.57 -12.23
C ASN A 296 -22.05 -16.63 -13.48
N LEU A 297 -22.39 -17.82 -14.00
CA LEU A 297 -23.39 -17.94 -15.06
C LEU A 297 -24.76 -17.52 -14.51
N PRO A 298 -25.46 -16.57 -15.16
CA PRO A 298 -26.83 -16.25 -14.78
C PRO A 298 -27.69 -17.51 -14.92
N ASN A 299 -28.47 -17.80 -13.90
CA ASN A 299 -29.31 -18.99 -13.83
C ASN A 299 -30.52 -18.84 -14.79
N GLU A 300 -30.27 -18.93 -16.11
CA GLU A 300 -31.27 -18.85 -17.18
C GLU A 300 -32.33 -19.97 -17.10
N ASN A 301 -32.14 -20.96 -16.22
CA ASN A 301 -33.06 -22.08 -16.04
C ASN A 301 -34.14 -21.84 -14.97
N THR A 302 -34.06 -20.78 -14.16
CA THR A 302 -35.13 -20.47 -13.18
C THR A 302 -36.29 -19.64 -13.76
N GLU A 303 -36.13 -18.98 -14.90
CA GLU A 303 -37.24 -18.25 -15.56
C GLU A 303 -38.13 -19.15 -16.42
N ASN A 304 -37.62 -20.28 -16.92
CA ASN A 304 -38.40 -21.18 -17.77
C ASN A 304 -39.25 -22.20 -16.97
N LEU A 305 -38.95 -22.43 -15.70
CA LEU A 305 -39.77 -23.31 -14.84
C LEU A 305 -40.99 -22.59 -14.24
N ASN A 306 -40.95 -21.26 -14.12
CA ASN A 306 -42.06 -20.44 -13.62
C ASN A 306 -43.04 -19.97 -14.72
N LYS A 307 -42.82 -20.36 -15.98
CA LYS A 307 -43.74 -20.12 -17.10
C LYS A 307 -44.59 -21.34 -17.49
N VAL A 308 -44.41 -22.47 -16.80
CA VAL A 308 -45.11 -23.75 -17.09
C VAL A 308 -45.94 -24.26 -15.90
N LEU A 309 -45.95 -23.53 -14.78
CA LEU A 309 -46.90 -23.69 -13.67
C LEU A 309 -47.82 -22.48 -13.60
#